data_AF-A0A6J2XTN3-F1
#
_entry.id   AF-A0A6J2XTN3-F1
#
_cell.length_a   1.000
_cell.length_b   1.000
_cell.length_c   1.000
_cell.angle_alpha   90.00
_cell.angle_beta   90.00
_cell.angle_gamma   90.00
#
_symmetry.space_group_name_H-M   'P 1'
#
loop_
_entity.id
_entity.type
_entity.pdbx_description
1 polymer ?
#
loop_
_entity_poly.entity_id
_entity_poly.type
_entity_poly.pdbx_seq_one_letter_code
_entity_poly.pdbx_strand_id
1 'polypeptide(L)'
;MSVYKTVFIPTLIFGCESWVLTKKIEELDPKNGDVISTKSTWVTRKDRLRNSFIREKLKVDSILNKIEQCQLRWYGDLIRMNDIPVKGVWEAKMQGKRPRGRPSKTWNDTIEKIVQNRGLTLIEAQPNQTICV
;
A
#
# COMPACT_ATOMS: atom_id res chain seq x y z
N MET A 1 4.27 -22.47 5.12
CA MET A 1 4.01 -21.60 3.95
C MET A 1 2.50 -21.39 3.86
N SER A 2 1.97 -20.24 4.25
CA SER A 2 0.51 -20.01 4.23
C SER A 2 0.07 -19.57 2.82
N VAL A 3 -0.94 -20.22 2.25
CA VAL A 3 -1.57 -19.90 0.95
C VAL A 3 -1.94 -18.42 0.83
N TYR A 4 -2.17 -17.76 1.98
CA TYR A 4 -2.41 -16.32 2.06
C TYR A 4 -1.27 -15.47 1.49
N LYS A 5 -0.02 -15.79 1.82
CA LYS A 5 1.13 -14.98 1.40
C LYS A 5 1.46 -15.15 -0.09
N THR A 6 1.18 -16.32 -0.66
CA THR A 6 1.53 -16.65 -2.04
C THR A 6 0.44 -16.29 -3.04
N VAL A 7 -0.84 -16.39 -2.66
CA VAL A 7 -1.95 -16.13 -3.58
C VAL A 7 -2.62 -14.81 -3.26
N PHE A 8 -3.06 -14.62 -2.00
CA PHE A 8 -3.90 -13.47 -1.66
C PHE A 8 -3.11 -12.16 -1.65
N ILE A 9 -1.91 -12.13 -1.06
CA ILE A 9 -1.06 -10.93 -1.03
C ILE A 9 -0.81 -10.37 -2.44
N PRO A 10 -0.29 -11.12 -3.43
CA PRO A 10 -0.07 -10.57 -4.76
C PRO A 10 -1.37 -10.18 -5.47
N THR A 11 -2.47 -10.92 -5.29
CA THR A 11 -3.77 -10.54 -5.86
C THR A 11 -4.29 -9.21 -5.30
N LEU A 12 -4.11 -8.97 -3.99
CA LEU A 12 -4.58 -7.74 -3.34
C LEU A 12 -3.71 -6.53 -3.65
N ILE A 13 -2.42 -6.76 -3.88
CA ILE A 13 -1.42 -5.71 -4.11
C ILE A 13 -1.26 -5.42 -5.60
N PHE A 14 -1.86 -6.23 -6.46
CA PHE A 14 -1.84 -6.01 -7.89
C PHE A 14 -2.30 -4.58 -8.25
N GLY A 15 -1.43 -3.83 -8.94
CA GLY A 15 -1.71 -2.46 -9.37
C GLY A 15 -1.53 -1.37 -8.30
N CYS A 16 -1.09 -1.71 -7.08
CA CYS A 16 -0.92 -0.75 -5.98
C CYS A 16 0.07 0.39 -6.29
N GLU A 17 1.00 0.17 -7.22
CA GLU A 17 2.00 1.13 -7.70
C GLU A 17 1.35 2.35 -8.36
N SER A 18 0.18 2.15 -8.98
CA SER A 18 -0.51 3.15 -9.80
C SER A 18 -1.69 3.85 -9.12
N TRP A 19 -2.16 3.32 -7.98
CA TRP A 19 -3.42 3.76 -7.35
C TRP A 19 -3.21 4.67 -6.15
N VAL A 20 -4.14 5.61 -5.98
CA VAL A 20 -4.20 6.51 -4.82
C VAL A 20 -4.93 5.81 -3.67
N LEU A 21 -4.33 5.80 -2.49
CA LEU A 21 -5.00 5.34 -1.27
C LEU A 21 -6.12 6.31 -0.91
N THR A 22 -7.36 5.93 -1.26
CA THR A 22 -8.56 6.64 -0.81
C THR A 22 -8.88 6.26 0.62
N LYS A 23 -9.54 7.16 1.36
CA LYS A 23 -9.99 6.90 2.75
C LYS A 23 -10.82 5.61 2.86
N LYS A 24 -11.57 5.25 1.81
CA LYS A 24 -12.29 3.98 1.75
C LYS A 24 -11.34 2.78 1.86
N ILE A 25 -10.18 2.80 1.20
CA ILE A 25 -9.19 1.71 1.27
C ILE A 25 -8.54 1.65 2.65
N GLU A 26 -8.24 2.80 3.25
CA GLU A 26 -7.77 2.88 4.64
C GLU A 26 -8.80 2.28 5.61
N GLU A 27 -10.09 2.53 5.40
CA GLU A 27 -11.20 1.95 6.18
C GLU A 27 -11.52 0.48 5.86
N LEU A 28 -11.10 0.00 4.68
CA LEU A 28 -11.31 -1.37 4.23
C LEU A 28 -10.32 -2.35 4.90
N ASP A 29 -9.13 -1.94 5.33
CA ASP A 29 -8.20 -2.84 6.05
C ASP A 29 -8.81 -3.37 7.37
N PRO A 30 -9.33 -2.53 8.29
CA PRO A 30 -9.93 -3.02 9.52
C PRO A 30 -11.31 -3.68 9.35
N LYS A 31 -11.98 -3.57 8.20
CA LYS A 31 -13.33 -4.16 7.98
C LYS A 31 -13.34 -5.37 7.04
N ASN A 32 -12.53 -5.34 5.98
CA ASN A 32 -12.49 -6.36 4.92
C ASN A 32 -11.23 -7.23 4.97
N GLY A 33 -10.12 -6.76 5.55
CA GLY A 33 -8.93 -7.60 5.80
C GLY A 33 -9.27 -8.84 6.64
N ASP A 34 -10.29 -8.72 7.49
CA ASP A 34 -10.81 -9.80 8.31
C ASP A 34 -11.54 -10.85 7.48
N VAL A 35 -12.39 -10.44 6.53
CA VAL A 35 -13.11 -11.38 5.64
C VAL A 35 -12.14 -12.22 4.81
N ILE A 36 -11.05 -11.61 4.33
CA ILE A 36 -10.05 -12.28 3.50
C ILE A 36 -9.20 -13.24 4.36
N SER A 37 -8.76 -12.79 5.54
CA SER A 37 -7.97 -13.60 6.47
C SER A 37 -8.78 -14.80 6.94
N THR A 38 -10.04 -14.60 7.36
CA THR A 38 -10.99 -15.65 7.76
C THR A 38 -11.21 -16.69 6.66
N LYS A 39 -11.40 -16.26 5.39
CA LYS A 39 -11.54 -17.18 4.25
C LYS A 39 -10.26 -18.01 4.01
N SER A 40 -9.08 -17.42 4.17
CA SER A 40 -7.81 -18.10 3.92
C SER A 40 -7.42 -19.11 5.01
N THR A 41 -7.88 -18.92 6.25
CA THR A 41 -7.56 -19.80 7.39
C THR A 41 -8.68 -20.79 7.71
N TRP A 42 -9.74 -20.86 6.88
CA TRP A 42 -10.93 -21.67 7.13
C TRP A 42 -11.58 -21.40 8.50
N VAL A 43 -11.36 -20.21 9.06
CA VAL A 43 -11.97 -19.78 10.30
C VAL A 43 -13.38 -19.34 9.96
N THR A 44 -14.36 -19.68 10.77
CA THR A 44 -15.75 -19.24 10.54
C THR A 44 -16.09 -18.14 11.54
N ARG A 45 -17.02 -17.23 11.19
CA ARG A 45 -17.53 -16.23 12.14
C ARG A 45 -18.11 -16.82 13.44
N LYS A 46 -18.42 -18.13 13.44
CA LYS A 46 -18.84 -18.90 14.62
C LYS A 46 -17.74 -19.03 15.68
N ASP A 47 -16.48 -18.97 15.28
CA ASP A 47 -15.34 -19.13 16.20
C ASP A 47 -15.15 -17.92 17.12
N ARG A 48 -15.83 -16.79 16.84
CA ARG A 48 -15.77 -15.53 17.60
C ARG A 48 -14.35 -15.06 17.94
N LEU A 49 -13.36 -15.47 17.14
CA LEU A 49 -11.97 -15.10 17.31
C LEU A 49 -11.78 -13.63 16.96
N ARG A 50 -11.03 -12.92 17.81
CA ARG A 50 -10.71 -11.51 17.59
C ARG A 50 -9.77 -11.39 16.38
N ASN A 51 -9.99 -10.39 15.54
CA ASN A 51 -9.24 -10.24 14.28
C ASN A 51 -7.73 -10.05 14.52
N SER A 52 -7.35 -9.46 15.64
CA SER A 52 -5.95 -9.36 16.08
C SER A 52 -5.29 -10.74 16.23
N PHE A 53 -6.00 -11.72 16.79
CA PHE A 53 -5.51 -13.08 16.97
C PHE A 53 -5.32 -13.83 15.64
N ILE A 54 -6.23 -13.61 14.68
CA ILE A 54 -6.11 -14.18 13.33
C ILE A 54 -4.89 -13.60 12.60
N ARG A 55 -4.67 -12.28 12.71
CA ARG A 55 -3.49 -11.60 12.12
C ARG A 55 -2.18 -12.08 12.74
N GLU A 56 -2.14 -12.23 14.06
CA GLU A 56 -0.98 -12.76 14.79
C GLU A 56 -0.66 -14.20 14.37
N LYS A 57 -1.69 -15.05 14.27
CA LYS A 57 -1.54 -16.45 13.82
C LYS A 57 -1.03 -16.53 12.38
N LEU A 58 -1.44 -15.61 11.51
CA LEU A 58 -0.99 -15.54 10.12
C LEU A 58 0.41 -14.93 9.97
N LYS A 59 0.94 -14.24 11.00
CA LYS A 59 2.18 -13.45 10.94
C LYS A 59 2.22 -12.57 9.68
N VAL A 60 1.12 -11.87 9.44
CA VAL A 60 0.91 -11.02 8.27
C VAL A 60 0.86 -9.57 8.74
N ASP A 61 1.74 -8.74 8.19
CA ASP A 61 1.67 -7.29 8.34
C ASP A 61 0.38 -6.75 7.74
N SER A 62 -0.12 -5.62 8.26
CA SER A 62 -1.26 -4.91 7.67
C SER A 62 -1.10 -4.81 6.14
N ILE A 63 -2.19 -5.07 5.41
CA ILE A 63 -2.21 -4.95 3.95
C ILE A 63 -1.82 -3.53 3.54
N LEU A 64 -2.23 -2.52 4.32
CA LEU A 64 -1.83 -1.13 4.11
C LEU A 64 -0.31 -0.97 4.20
N ASN A 65 0.34 -1.52 5.22
CA ASN A 65 1.80 -1.46 5.34
C ASN A 65 2.49 -2.06 4.11
N LYS A 66 1.94 -3.15 3.54
CA LYS A 66 2.49 -3.77 2.35
C LYS A 66 2.28 -2.93 1.08
N ILE A 67 1.11 -2.32 0.94
CA ILE A 67 0.83 -1.36 -0.14
C ILE A 67 1.77 -0.16 -0.05
N GLU A 68 1.95 0.42 1.13
CA GLU A 68 2.88 1.52 1.33
C GLU A 68 4.32 1.13 0.98
N GLN A 69 4.78 -0.06 1.37
CA GLN A 69 6.10 -0.58 0.97
C GLN A 69 6.23 -0.70 -0.56
N CYS A 70 5.21 -1.21 -1.25
CA CYS A 70 5.22 -1.32 -2.70
C CYS A 70 5.23 0.07 -3.38
N GLN A 71 4.47 1.04 -2.85
CA GLN A 71 4.44 2.40 -3.37
C GLN A 71 5.78 3.12 -3.18
N LEU A 72 6.43 2.97 -2.02
CA LEU A 72 7.77 3.50 -1.79
C LEU A 72 8.83 2.81 -2.65
N ARG A 73 8.70 1.50 -2.86
CA ARG A 73 9.57 0.77 -3.78
C ARG A 73 9.47 1.32 -5.20
N TRP A 74 8.25 1.50 -5.69
CA TRP A 74 7.99 2.09 -7.00
C TRP A 74 8.51 3.53 -7.10
N TYR A 75 8.36 4.33 -6.04
CA TYR A 75 8.94 5.67 -5.96
C TYR A 75 10.47 5.65 -6.09
N GLY A 76 11.14 4.75 -5.37
CA GLY A 76 12.59 4.55 -5.50
C GLY A 76 13.00 4.10 -6.90
N ASP A 77 12.20 3.22 -7.52
CA ASP A 77 12.42 2.79 -8.91
C ASP A 77 12.24 3.96 -9.90
N LEU A 78 11.22 4.80 -9.73
CA LEU A 78 11.00 6.01 -10.54
C LEU A 78 12.17 6.99 -10.47
N ILE A 79 12.77 7.19 -9.29
CA ILE A 79 13.94 8.05 -9.13
C ILE A 79 15.15 7.47 -9.87
N ARG A 80 15.36 6.15 -9.77
CA ARG A 80 16.48 5.44 -10.39
C ARG A 80 16.36 5.29 -11.90
N MET A 81 15.13 5.22 -12.41
CA MET A 81 14.86 5.11 -13.83
C MET A 81 15.27 6.41 -14.55
N ASN A 82 16.06 6.27 -15.61
CA ASN A 82 16.43 7.37 -16.49
C ASN A 82 15.61 7.30 -17.79
N ASP A 83 15.07 8.45 -18.22
CA ASP A 83 14.42 8.65 -19.53
C ASP A 83 13.25 7.72 -19.91
N ILE A 84 12.39 7.37 -18.94
CA ILE A 84 11.13 6.66 -19.21
C ILE A 84 9.99 7.67 -19.33
N PRO A 85 9.07 7.55 -20.31
CA PRO A 85 7.93 8.46 -20.47
C PRO A 85 7.08 8.61 -19.20
N VAL A 86 7.00 7.56 -18.37
CA VAL A 86 6.32 7.57 -17.07
C VAL A 86 6.93 8.61 -16.12
N LYS A 87 8.26 8.76 -16.12
CA LYS A 87 8.96 9.76 -15.30
C LYS A 87 8.65 11.17 -15.79
N GLY A 88 8.65 11.38 -17.11
CA GLY A 88 8.26 12.67 -17.70
C GLY A 88 6.83 13.09 -17.33
N VAL A 89 5.87 12.14 -17.33
CA VAL A 89 4.49 12.41 -16.89
C VAL A 89 4.40 12.68 -15.38
N TRP A 90 5.21 11.99 -14.58
CA TRP A 90 5.28 12.21 -13.13
C TRP A 90 5.89 13.57 -12.77
N GLU A 91 6.96 13.98 -13.46
CA GLU A 91 7.62 15.28 -13.30
C GLU A 91 6.77 16.43 -13.85
N ALA A 92 5.96 16.16 -14.89
CA ALA A 92 4.94 17.07 -15.40
C ALA A 92 3.82 17.24 -14.38
N LYS A 93 4.11 17.98 -13.30
CA LYS A 93 3.12 18.46 -12.33
C LYS A 93 2.12 19.32 -13.08
N MET A 94 0.96 18.75 -13.42
CA MET A 94 -0.10 19.45 -14.12
C MET A 94 -0.61 20.60 -13.23
N GLN A 95 -0.23 21.82 -13.59
CA GLN A 95 -0.63 23.03 -12.88
C GLN A 95 -2.08 23.36 -13.19
N GLY A 96 -2.89 23.59 -12.15
CA GLY A 96 -4.29 24.01 -12.30
C GLY A 96 -5.26 23.37 -11.31
N LYS A 97 -6.48 23.92 -11.24
CA LYS A 97 -7.56 23.40 -10.41
C LYS A 97 -8.09 22.10 -11.00
N ARG A 98 -8.17 21.04 -10.20
CA ARG A 98 -8.73 19.75 -10.65
C ARG A 98 -10.23 19.88 -10.93
N PRO A 99 -10.74 19.27 -12.01
CA PRO A 99 -12.16 19.30 -12.33
C PRO A 99 -12.98 18.52 -11.29
N ARG A 100 -14.26 18.88 -11.16
CA ARG A 100 -15.22 18.15 -10.32
C ARG A 100 -15.29 16.68 -10.78
N GLY A 101 -15.26 15.75 -9.82
CA GLY A 101 -15.30 14.31 -10.07
C GLY A 101 -13.93 13.61 -10.08
N ARG A 102 -12.84 14.33 -10.34
CA ARG A 102 -11.48 13.77 -10.22
C ARG A 102 -11.10 13.63 -8.74
N PRO A 103 -10.43 12.54 -8.32
CA PRO A 103 -9.89 12.43 -6.96
C PRO A 103 -9.05 13.66 -6.61
N SER A 104 -9.33 14.26 -5.45
CA SER A 104 -8.60 15.46 -5.00
C SER A 104 -7.13 15.16 -4.67
N LYS A 105 -6.85 13.94 -4.19
CA LYS A 105 -5.50 13.49 -3.82
C LYS A 105 -4.76 12.94 -5.03
N THR A 106 -3.51 13.36 -5.19
CA THR A 106 -2.55 12.77 -6.13
C THR A 106 -1.88 11.56 -5.51
N TRP A 107 -1.26 10.73 -6.36
CA TRP A 107 -0.30 9.72 -5.91
C TRP A 107 0.87 10.36 -5.16
N ASN A 108 1.39 11.51 -5.62
CA ASN A 108 2.43 12.28 -4.92
C ASN A 108 2.03 12.67 -3.50
N ASP A 109 0.83 13.26 -3.32
CA ASP A 109 0.29 13.61 -1.99
C ASP A 109 0.19 12.37 -1.08
N THR A 110 0.00 11.19 -1.67
CA THR A 110 -0.06 9.91 -0.93
C THR A 110 1.34 9.48 -0.48
N ILE A 111 2.34 9.56 -1.36
CA ILE A 111 3.75 9.29 -1.02
C ILE A 111 4.23 10.27 0.06
N GLU A 112 3.95 11.57 -0.08
CA GLU A 112 4.29 12.58 0.92
C GLU A 112 3.68 12.24 2.29
N LYS A 113 2.41 11.84 2.32
CA LYS A 113 1.74 11.40 3.56
C LYS A 113 2.39 10.14 4.15
N ILE A 114 2.74 9.15 3.33
CA ILE A 114 3.39 7.91 3.79
C ILE A 114 4.76 8.22 4.39
N VAL A 115 5.54 9.06 3.71
CA VAL A 115 6.88 9.49 4.15
C VAL A 115 6.77 10.27 5.46
N GLN A 116 5.81 11.19 5.57
CA GLN A 116 5.52 11.92 6.82
C GLN A 116 5.08 10.99 7.96
N ASN A 117 4.20 10.03 7.69
CA ASN A 117 3.73 9.06 8.69
C ASN A 117 4.87 8.17 9.22
N ARG A 118 5.89 7.89 8.38
CA ARG A 118 7.07 7.11 8.76
C ARG A 118 8.19 7.95 9.36
N GLY A 119 8.03 9.27 9.42
CA GLY A 119 9.07 10.19 9.90
C GLY A 119 10.32 10.22 9.03
N LEU A 120 10.23 9.80 7.77
CA LEU A 120 11.34 9.79 6.82
C LEU A 120 11.37 11.08 6.01
N THR A 121 12.52 11.45 5.47
CA THR A 121 12.59 12.48 4.42
C THR A 121 12.42 11.84 3.03
N LEU A 122 11.90 12.58 2.04
CA LEU A 122 11.69 12.08 0.67
C LEU A 122 12.98 11.54 0.00
N ILE A 123 14.14 11.98 0.49
CA ILE A 123 15.47 11.59 0.02
C ILE A 123 15.90 10.25 0.65
N GLU A 124 15.48 9.97 1.89
CA GLU A 124 15.75 8.72 2.63
C GLU A 124 14.75 7.60 2.33
N ALA A 125 13.63 7.92 1.67
CA ALA A 125 12.63 6.94 1.24
C ALA A 125 13.13 5.99 0.12
N GLN A 126 14.43 6.01 -0.20
CA GLN A 126 15.04 5.04 -1.10
C GLN A 126 15.13 3.67 -0.42
N PRO A 127 14.60 2.59 -1.02
CA PRO A 127 14.59 1.26 -0.42
C PRO A 127 15.96 0.55 -0.45
N ASN A 128 17.05 1.31 -0.50
CA ASN A 128 18.42 0.78 -0.52
C ASN A 128 19.16 1.00 0.81
N GLN A 129 18.44 1.26 1.90
CA GLN A 129 18.90 0.85 3.22
C GLN A 129 17.97 -0.25 3.73
N THR A 130 18.51 -1.46 3.74
CA THR A 130 18.10 -2.55 4.60
C THR A 130 17.83 -1.99 6.00
N ILE A 131 16.57 -1.80 6.37
CA ILE A 131 16.16 -1.69 7.77
C ILE A 131 15.39 -2.97 8.06
N CYS A 132 16.17 -4.02 8.34
CA CYS A 132 15.76 -5.02 9.29
C CYS A 132 16.03 -4.43 10.67
N VAL A 133 14.97 -4.00 11.36
CA VAL A 133 14.90 -4.00 12.83
C VAL A 133 13.49 -4.43 13.19
#